data_AF-A0A9R0QLJ4-F1
#
_entry.id   AF-A0A9R0QLJ4-F1
#
_cell.length_a   1.000
_cell.length_b   1.000
_cell.length_c   1.000
_cell.angle_alpha   90.00
_cell.angle_beta   90.00
_cell.angle_gamma   90.00
#
_symmetry.space_group_name_H-M   'P 1'
#
loop_
_entity.id
_entity.type
_entity.pdbx_description
1 polymer ?
#
loop_
_entity_poly.entity_id
_entity_poly.type
_entity_poly.pdbx_seq_one_letter_code
_entity_poly.pdbx_strand_id
1 'polypeptide(L)'
;MKFNLQLSMDSVKVSINGHPISERALRKAEKKAGPVSPGSYWYDQRAGFWGVMGHECSGIIPPFIKEFSYSMPKNCAGTVTDATTGDKLRSLGKLAPTIEKMKRGFGMHVPEEIS
;
A
#
# COMPACT_ATOMS: atom_id res chain seq x y z
N MET A 1 37.55 -21.08 -1.12
CA MET A 1 36.42 -20.22 -0.70
C MET A 1 35.41 -20.18 -1.83
N LYS A 2 34.28 -20.88 -1.70
CA LYS A 2 33.15 -20.77 -2.63
C LYS A 2 32.15 -19.82 -1.97
N PHE A 3 31.99 -18.63 -2.51
CA PHE A 3 30.86 -17.76 -2.15
C PHE A 3 29.60 -18.36 -2.77
N ASN A 4 29.02 -19.37 -2.11
CA ASN A 4 27.62 -19.71 -2.32
C ASN A 4 26.79 -18.77 -1.44
N LEU A 5 26.62 -17.53 -1.91
CA LEU A 5 25.45 -16.76 -1.53
C LEU A 5 24.27 -17.45 -2.19
N GLN A 6 23.68 -18.40 -1.46
CA GLN A 6 22.30 -18.81 -1.66
C GLN A 6 21.40 -17.58 -1.36
N LEU A 7 21.48 -16.57 -2.22
CA LEU A 7 20.52 -15.48 -2.36
C LEU A 7 19.25 -16.10 -2.94
N SER A 8 18.53 -16.82 -2.09
CA SER A 8 17.18 -17.32 -2.39
C SER A 8 16.56 -17.91 -1.12
N MET A 9 16.61 -17.18 0.00
CA MET A 9 15.42 -17.19 0.85
C MET A 9 14.40 -16.40 0.05
N ASP A 10 13.34 -17.06 -0.38
CA ASP A 10 12.23 -16.50 -1.14
C ASP A 10 12.02 -15.04 -0.80
N SER A 11 12.48 -14.16 -1.71
CA SER A 11 12.35 -12.72 -1.55
C SER A 11 10.88 -12.47 -1.24
N VAL A 12 10.56 -12.06 -0.02
CA VAL A 12 9.16 -11.86 0.36
C VAL A 12 8.71 -10.60 -0.39
N LYS A 13 8.10 -10.80 -1.56
CA LYS A 13 7.93 -9.76 -2.58
C LYS A 13 6.73 -8.88 -2.22
N VAL A 14 6.98 -7.58 -2.17
CA VAL A 14 5.92 -6.57 -2.18
C VAL A 14 5.53 -6.31 -3.64
N SER A 15 4.23 -6.25 -3.92
CA SER A 15 3.72 -5.71 -5.18
C SER A 15 2.69 -4.61 -4.93
N ILE A 16 2.71 -3.58 -5.77
CA ILE A 16 1.79 -2.45 -5.72
C ILE A 16 1.07 -2.36 -7.06
N ASN A 17 -0.27 -2.38 -7.04
CA ASN A 17 -1.10 -2.33 -8.25
C ASN A 17 -0.72 -3.44 -9.26
N GLY A 18 -0.30 -4.61 -8.78
CA GLY A 18 0.17 -5.74 -9.61
C GLY A 18 1.62 -5.65 -10.08
N HIS A 19 2.35 -4.58 -9.75
CA HIS A 19 3.76 -4.42 -10.13
C HIS A 19 4.69 -4.78 -8.96
N PRO A 20 5.64 -5.71 -9.14
CA PRO A 20 6.64 -6.01 -8.11
C PRO A 20 7.55 -4.80 -7.88
N ILE A 21 7.80 -4.46 -6.63
CA ILE A 21 8.70 -3.35 -6.27
C ILE A 21 10.10 -3.86 -5.93
N SER A 22 11.13 -3.18 -6.44
CA SER A 22 12.51 -3.46 -6.06
C SER A 22 12.78 -3.05 -4.60
N GLU A 23 13.69 -3.74 -3.91
CA GLU A 23 14.09 -3.38 -2.54
C GLU A 23 14.54 -1.91 -2.40
N ARG A 24 15.28 -1.40 -3.41
CA ARG A 24 15.74 -0.01 -3.42
C ARG A 24 14.58 0.99 -3.48
N ALA A 25 13.54 0.67 -4.24
CA ALA A 25 12.34 1.51 -4.32
C ALA A 25 11.50 1.38 -3.04
N LEU A 26 11.36 0.17 -2.50
CA LEU A 26 10.67 -0.07 -1.23
C LEU A 26 11.26 0.76 -0.09
N ARG A 27 12.58 0.69 0.11
CA ARG A 27 13.28 1.49 1.14
C ARG A 27 13.11 3.00 1.00
N LYS A 28 12.86 3.51 -0.21
CA LYS A 28 12.56 4.93 -0.43
C LYS A 28 11.12 5.26 -0.10
N ALA A 29 10.19 4.39 -0.49
CA ALA A 29 8.78 4.51 -0.20
C ALA A 29 8.51 4.48 1.32
N GLU A 30 9.16 3.57 2.05
CA GLU A 30 8.99 3.38 3.50
C GLU A 30 9.32 4.64 4.31
N LYS A 31 10.21 5.51 3.81
CA LYS A 31 10.49 6.82 4.45
C LYS A 31 9.25 7.71 4.54
N LYS A 32 8.28 7.51 3.65
CA LYS A 32 7.00 8.25 3.61
C LYS A 32 5.84 7.39 4.10
N ALA A 33 5.76 6.15 3.63
CA ALA A 33 4.66 5.23 3.92
C ALA A 33 4.68 4.71 5.36
N GLY A 34 5.85 4.62 5.99
CA GLY A 34 6.10 3.70 7.10
C GLY A 34 6.54 2.31 6.60
N PRO A 35 6.80 1.35 7.50
CA PRO A 35 7.22 0.00 7.13
C PRO A 35 6.18 -0.70 6.25
N VAL A 36 6.63 -1.46 5.25
CA VAL A 36 5.73 -2.19 4.36
C VAL A 36 5.99 -3.67 4.44
N SER A 37 5.04 -4.41 4.99
CA SER A 37 5.11 -5.86 5.08
C SER A 37 4.97 -6.48 3.69
N PRO A 38 5.59 -7.65 3.46
CA PRO A 38 5.38 -8.40 2.22
C PRO A 38 3.90 -8.67 1.93
N GLY A 39 3.52 -8.62 0.65
CA GLY A 39 2.13 -8.72 0.23
C GLY A 39 1.86 -8.09 -1.13
N SER A 40 0.64 -8.28 -1.61
CA SER A 40 0.16 -7.66 -2.85
C SER A 40 -0.90 -6.62 -2.51
N TYR A 41 -0.61 -5.35 -2.79
CA TYR A 41 -1.45 -4.23 -2.39
C TYR A 41 -1.94 -3.43 -3.60
N TRP A 42 -3.11 -2.82 -3.47
CA TRP A 42 -3.50 -1.69 -4.31
C TRP A 42 -3.21 -0.38 -3.59
N TYR A 43 -2.90 0.67 -4.36
CA TYR A 43 -2.64 2.01 -3.84
C TYR A 43 -3.19 3.08 -4.79
N ASP A 44 -4.03 3.98 -4.25
CA ASP A 44 -4.47 5.19 -4.95
C ASP A 44 -3.48 6.32 -4.69
N GLN A 45 -2.63 6.60 -5.67
CA GLN A 45 -1.62 7.66 -5.57
C GLN A 45 -2.18 9.08 -5.39
N ARG A 46 -3.45 9.33 -5.74
CA ARG A 46 -4.05 10.67 -5.62
C ARG A 46 -4.57 10.91 -4.21
N ALA A 47 -5.13 9.88 -3.61
CA ALA A 47 -5.84 9.97 -2.33
C ALA A 47 -5.04 9.41 -1.15
N GLY A 48 -4.08 8.52 -1.41
CA GLY A 48 -3.22 7.90 -0.40
C GLY A 48 -3.77 6.59 0.19
N PHE A 49 -4.92 6.11 -0.29
CA PHE A 49 -5.51 4.88 0.21
C PHE A 49 -4.78 3.65 -0.28
N TRP A 50 -4.74 2.64 0.57
CA TRP A 50 -4.20 1.35 0.24
C TRP A 50 -5.04 0.23 0.84
N GLY A 51 -4.90 -0.96 0.26
CA GLY A 51 -5.45 -2.19 0.78
C GLY A 51 -4.77 -3.39 0.14
N VAL A 52 -5.11 -4.58 0.61
CA VAL A 52 -4.68 -5.83 -0.04
C VAL A 52 -5.44 -5.98 -1.38
N MET A 53 -4.76 -6.46 -2.43
CA MET A 53 -5.38 -6.69 -3.74
C MET A 53 -6.66 -7.52 -3.62
N GLY A 54 -7.79 -7.01 -4.13
CA GLY A 54 -9.10 -7.67 -4.08
C GLY A 54 -9.92 -7.39 -2.81
N HIS A 55 -9.34 -6.72 -1.81
CA HIS A 55 -9.99 -6.39 -0.54
C HIS A 55 -10.29 -4.90 -0.43
N GLU A 56 -11.15 -4.55 0.51
CA GLU A 56 -11.49 -3.18 0.90
C GLU A 56 -10.27 -2.39 1.40
N CYS A 57 -10.50 -1.10 1.66
CA CYS A 57 -9.46 -0.18 2.12
C CYS A 57 -8.94 -0.61 3.51
N SER A 58 -7.63 -0.86 3.61
CA SER A 58 -6.97 -1.22 4.86
C SER A 58 -6.36 -0.01 5.57
N GLY A 59 -6.12 1.10 4.85
CA GLY A 59 -5.64 2.31 5.49
C GLY A 59 -5.27 3.44 4.53
N ILE A 60 -4.60 4.45 5.09
CA ILE A 60 -4.14 5.63 4.37
C ILE A 60 -2.66 5.90 4.66
N ILE A 61 -1.91 6.24 3.63
CA ILE A 61 -0.52 6.72 3.66
C ILE A 61 -0.42 8.00 2.84
N PRO A 62 0.69 8.76 2.89
CA PRO A 62 0.82 9.99 2.10
C PRO A 62 0.54 9.73 0.61
N PRO A 63 -0.16 10.63 -0.09
CA PRO A 63 -0.34 10.54 -1.54
C PRO A 63 0.96 10.82 -2.28
N PHE A 64 1.00 10.52 -3.58
CA PHE A 64 2.12 10.81 -4.48
C PHE A 64 3.47 10.21 -4.03
N ILE A 65 3.45 9.00 -3.46
CA ILE A 65 4.67 8.21 -3.27
C ILE A 65 5.15 7.73 -4.63
N LYS A 66 6.19 8.39 -5.16
CA LYS A 66 6.72 8.18 -6.51
C LYS A 66 7.02 6.71 -6.81
N GLU A 67 7.55 5.98 -5.83
CA GLU A 67 7.89 4.57 -5.96
C GLU A 67 6.67 3.64 -6.05
N PHE A 68 5.48 4.13 -5.67
CA PHE A 68 4.20 3.41 -5.75
C PHE A 68 3.30 3.92 -6.89
N SER A 69 3.75 4.90 -7.68
CA SER A 69 2.98 5.57 -8.75
C SER A 69 2.78 4.70 -10.00
N TYR A 70 2.31 3.47 -9.82
CA TYR A 70 1.83 2.60 -10.89
C TYR A 70 0.34 2.86 -11.15
N SER A 71 -0.10 2.71 -12.40
CA SER A 71 -1.52 2.81 -12.75
C SER A 71 -2.33 1.78 -11.97
N MET A 72 -3.37 2.24 -11.28
CA MET A 72 -4.23 1.35 -10.50
C MET A 72 -5.13 0.53 -11.44
N PRO A 73 -5.10 -0.81 -11.37
CA PRO A 73 -5.97 -1.65 -12.20
C PRO A 73 -7.45 -1.43 -11.89
N LYS A 74 -8.32 -1.64 -12.87
CA LYS A 74 -9.77 -1.59 -12.67
C LYS A 74 -10.18 -2.72 -11.70
N ASN A 75 -11.09 -2.41 -10.77
CA ASN A 75 -11.65 -3.38 -9.80
C ASN A 75 -10.64 -4.06 -8.85
N CYS A 76 -9.47 -3.46 -8.60
CA CYS A 76 -8.48 -4.03 -7.67
C CYS A 76 -8.72 -3.67 -6.20
N ALA A 77 -9.42 -2.56 -5.96
CA ALA A 77 -9.92 -2.18 -4.66
C ALA A 77 -11.31 -2.81 -4.48
N GLY A 78 -11.54 -3.44 -3.33
CA GLY A 78 -12.86 -3.88 -2.90
C GLY A 78 -13.86 -2.72 -2.84
N THR A 79 -15.09 -3.01 -2.43
CA THR A 79 -16.08 -1.93 -2.27
C THR A 79 -15.82 -1.21 -0.95
N VAL A 80 -15.43 0.06 -1.02
CA VAL A 80 -15.34 0.93 0.16
C VAL A 80 -16.68 1.63 0.36
N THR A 81 -17.26 1.54 1.55
CA THR A 81 -18.49 2.24 1.92
C THR A 81 -18.26 3.16 3.11
N ASP A 82 -18.95 4.30 3.14
CA ASP A 82 -19.03 5.13 4.34
C ASP A 82 -19.75 4.35 5.45
N ALA A 83 -19.15 4.27 6.64
CA ALA A 83 -19.71 3.48 7.75
C ALA A 83 -21.00 4.08 8.33
N THR A 84 -21.22 5.38 8.16
CA THR A 84 -22.40 6.09 8.66
C THR A 84 -23.55 6.03 7.67
N THR A 85 -23.26 6.24 6.38
CA THR A 85 -24.31 6.33 5.36
C THR A 85 -24.50 5.04 4.57
N GLY A 86 -23.52 4.13 4.59
CA GLY A 86 -23.50 2.93 3.75
C GLY A 86 -23.18 3.21 2.29
N ASP A 87 -22.89 4.46 1.92
CA ASP A 87 -22.67 4.85 0.53
C ASP A 87 -21.33 4.35 0.00
N LYS A 88 -21.33 3.84 -1.23
CA LYS A 88 -20.10 3.45 -1.92
C LYS A 88 -19.23 4.68 -2.19
N LEU A 89 -18.08 4.73 -1.51
CA LEU A 89 -17.09 5.79 -1.69
C LEU A 89 -16.34 5.57 -3.01
N ARG A 90 -16.63 6.42 -3.99
CA ARG A 90 -15.91 6.47 -5.29
C ARG A 90 -14.58 7.22 -5.19
N SER A 91 -14.45 8.05 -4.15
CA SER A 91 -13.23 8.71 -3.69
C SER A 91 -13.41 9.07 -2.21
N LEU A 92 -12.31 9.18 -1.47
CA LEU A 92 -12.33 9.30 0.00
C LEU A 92 -12.07 10.72 0.52
N GLY A 93 -12.14 11.74 -0.35
CA GLY A 93 -12.02 13.14 0.08
C GLY A 93 -10.60 13.54 0.52
N LYS A 94 -10.49 14.53 1.43
CA LYS A 94 -9.22 15.06 1.96
C LYS A 94 -8.65 14.13 3.03
N LEU A 95 -7.32 14.18 3.22
CA LEU A 95 -6.59 13.38 4.19
C LEU A 95 -7.16 13.56 5.61
N ALA A 96 -7.12 12.49 6.42
CA ALA A 96 -7.38 12.62 7.85
C ALA A 96 -6.41 13.66 8.46
N PRO A 97 -6.87 14.59 9.33
CA PRO A 97 -6.05 15.70 9.85
C PRO A 97 -4.75 15.25 10.52
N THR A 98 -4.74 14.02 11.08
CA THR A 98 -3.56 13.39 11.68
C THR A 98 -2.45 13.10 10.66
N ILE A 99 -2.81 12.67 9.45
CA ILE A 99 -1.86 12.40 8.36
C ILE A 99 -1.35 13.71 7.76
N GLU A 100 -2.21 14.73 7.63
CA GLU A 100 -1.79 16.07 7.21
C GLU A 100 -0.75 16.66 8.17
N LYS A 101 -0.94 16.48 9.48
CA LYS A 101 -0.01 16.97 10.52
C LYS A 101 1.31 16.20 10.54
N MET A 102 1.27 14.87 10.39
CA MET A 102 2.46 14.03 10.54
C MET A 102 3.31 13.90 9.27
N LYS A 103 2.76 14.19 8.08
CA LYS A 103 3.45 14.06 6.78
C LYS A 103 4.10 12.68 6.54
N ARG A 104 3.71 11.66 7.30
CA ARG A 104 4.15 10.26 7.21
C ARG A 104 2.97 9.33 7.49
N GLY A 105 2.96 8.16 6.84
CA GLY A 105 2.01 7.08 7.08
C GLY A 105 2.45 6.17 8.23
N PHE A 106 1.60 5.22 8.58
CA PHE A 106 1.85 4.25 9.66
C PHE A 106 2.37 2.90 9.19
N GLY A 107 2.55 2.72 7.89
CA GLY A 107 2.93 1.45 7.27
C GLY A 107 1.78 0.77 6.53
N MET A 108 2.13 -0.29 5.82
CA MET A 108 1.20 -1.16 5.10
C MET A 108 1.42 -2.60 5.55
N HIS A 109 0.36 -3.23 6.04
CA HIS A 109 0.42 -4.56 6.63
C HIS A 109 -0.79 -5.38 6.18
N VAL A 110 -0.62 -6.70 6.01
CA VAL A 110 -1.77 -7.60 5.83
C VAL A 110 -2.49 -7.67 7.19
N PRO A 111 -3.78 -7.30 7.29
CA PRO A 111 -4.54 -7.44 8.54
C PRO A 111 -4.65 -8.92 8.96
N GLU A 112 -4.68 -9.19 10.26
CA GLU A 112 -4.75 -10.57 10.82
C GLU A 112 -5.98 -11.36 10.36
N GLU A 113 -7.06 -10.68 9.98
CA GLU A 113 -8.27 -11.34 9.44
C GLU A 113 -8.10 -11.85 8.00
N ILE A 114 -7.04 -11.44 7.29
CA ILE A 114 -6.78 -11.74 5.87
C ILE A 114 -5.57 -12.69 5.70
N SER A 115 -5.03 -13.24 6.80
CA SER A 115 -3.91 -14.20 6.78
C SER A 115 -4.33 -15.66 6.68
#